data_AF-A0A355B0T5-F1
#
_entry.id   AF-A0A355B0T5-F1
#
_cell.length_a   1.000
_cell.length_b   1.000
_cell.length_c   1.000
_cell.angle_alpha   90.00
_cell.angle_beta   90.00
_cell.angle_gamma   90.00
#
_symmetry.space_group_name_H-M   'P 1'
#
loop_
_entity.id
_entity.type
_entity.pdbx_description
1 polymer ?
#
loop_
_entity_poly.entity_id
_entity_poly.type
_entity_poly.pdbx_seq_one_letter_code
_entity_poly.pdbx_strand_id
1 'polypeptide(L)'
;MSACMNGEVVQIENTQNDPRVQYPEDAKSEGIVSMLSVPMILIDKVIGVLRLYTSETRSFSEDEVAFVRAISDLGVLVLDHARKYSSLKGDHDSLIANFQTWFDTGMHDPQ
;
A
#
# COMPACT_ATOMS: atom_id res chain seq x y z
N MET A 1 -4.65 -7.51 11.92
CA MET A 1 -3.89 -7.28 10.66
C MET A 1 -3.95 -8.48 9.70
N SER A 2 -3.87 -9.73 10.19
CA SER A 2 -3.92 -10.96 9.38
C SER A 2 -5.15 -11.06 8.45
N ALA A 3 -6.37 -10.81 8.95
CA ALA A 3 -7.59 -10.92 8.14
C ALA A 3 -7.61 -10.01 6.89
N CYS A 4 -7.15 -8.76 7.01
CA CYS A 4 -7.10 -7.85 5.86
C CYS A 4 -6.09 -8.31 4.81
N MET A 5 -4.96 -8.89 5.24
CA MET A 5 -3.99 -9.49 4.32
C MET A 5 -4.52 -10.77 3.63
N ASN A 6 -5.61 -11.35 4.13
CA ASN A 6 -6.32 -12.47 3.49
C ASN A 6 -7.43 -12.00 2.53
N GLY A 7 -7.57 -10.69 2.29
CA GLY A 7 -8.58 -10.13 1.38
C GLY A 7 -9.91 -9.75 2.05
N GLU A 8 -9.99 -9.80 3.38
CA GLU A 8 -11.19 -9.42 4.11
C GLU A 8 -11.19 -7.94 4.49
N VAL A 9 -12.35 -7.28 4.42
CA VAL A 9 -12.48 -5.94 5.01
C VAL A 9 -12.54 -6.09 6.53
N VAL A 10 -11.75 -5.28 7.23
CA VAL A 10 -11.72 -5.28 8.69
C VAL A 10 -12.18 -3.93 9.20
N GLN A 11 -13.17 -3.96 10.08
CA GLN A 11 -13.69 -2.78 10.76
C GLN A 11 -13.50 -2.92 12.26
N ILE A 12 -12.99 -1.86 12.87
CA ILE A 12 -12.79 -1.69 14.30
C ILE A 12 -13.60 -0.46 14.71
N GLU A 13 -14.67 -0.64 15.48
CA GLU A 13 -15.53 0.48 15.89
C GLU A 13 -14.89 1.30 17.02
N ASN A 14 -14.17 0.63 17.92
CA ASN A 14 -13.46 1.25 19.02
C ASN A 14 -12.10 0.56 19.24
N THR A 15 -11.01 1.27 18.99
CA THR A 15 -9.64 0.75 19.09
C THR A 15 -9.17 0.46 20.50
N GLN A 16 -9.79 1.08 21.51
CA GLN A 16 -9.40 0.94 22.92
C GLN A 16 -9.94 -0.36 23.52
N ASN A 17 -11.00 -0.91 22.93
CA ASN A 17 -11.71 -2.07 23.47
C ASN A 17 -11.63 -3.31 22.55
N ASP A 18 -11.02 -3.19 21.37
CA ASP A 18 -10.95 -4.27 20.39
C ASP A 18 -9.63 -5.04 20.48
N PRO A 19 -9.64 -6.35 20.80
CA PRO A 19 -8.43 -7.15 20.98
C PRO A 19 -7.65 -7.38 19.68
N ARG A 20 -8.21 -7.02 18.52
CA ARG A 20 -7.54 -7.11 17.22
C ARG A 20 -6.57 -5.94 16.98
N VAL A 21 -6.60 -4.92 17.84
CA VAL A 21 -5.70 -3.76 17.79
C VAL A 21 -4.37 -4.10 18.45
N GLN A 22 -3.30 -3.98 17.67
CA GLN A 22 -1.95 -4.34 18.10
C GLN A 22 -1.33 -3.29 19.04
N TYR A 23 -1.66 -2.02 18.81
CA TYR A 23 -1.07 -0.87 19.51
C TYR A 23 -2.17 0.09 20.00
N PRO A 24 -2.96 -0.29 21.02
CA PRO A 24 -4.09 0.52 21.47
C PRO A 24 -3.67 1.86 22.10
N GLU A 25 -2.54 1.91 22.80
CA GLU A 25 -2.04 3.16 23.40
C GLU A 25 -1.57 4.16 22.33
N ASP A 26 -0.88 3.70 21.29
CA ASP A 26 -0.47 4.56 20.16
C ASP A 26 -1.71 5.10 19.43
N ALA A 27 -2.66 4.22 19.10
CA ALA A 27 -3.93 4.62 18.49
C ALA A 27 -4.66 5.68 19.33
N LYS A 28 -4.67 5.52 20.66
CA LYS A 28 -5.25 6.51 21.57
C LYS A 28 -4.47 7.83 21.57
N SER A 29 -3.15 7.79 21.57
CA SER A 29 -2.30 8.98 21.54
C SER A 29 -2.46 9.79 20.24
N GLU A 30 -2.71 9.09 19.13
CA GLU A 30 -2.99 9.68 17.82
C GLU A 30 -4.47 10.10 17.65
N GLY A 31 -5.32 9.85 18.64
CA GLY A 31 -6.74 10.16 18.59
C GLY A 31 -7.54 9.28 17.63
N ILE A 32 -7.05 8.07 17.31
CA ILE A 32 -7.71 7.10 16.45
C ILE A 32 -8.65 6.24 17.28
N VAL A 33 -9.96 6.45 17.12
CA VAL A 33 -11.01 5.71 17.84
C VAL A 33 -11.61 4.61 16.99
N SER A 34 -11.87 4.84 15.70
CA SER A 34 -12.35 3.78 14.80
C SER A 34 -11.45 3.61 13.58
N MET A 35 -11.50 2.44 12.96
CA MET A 35 -10.69 2.09 11.81
C MET A 35 -11.45 1.23 10.81
N LEU A 36 -11.38 1.60 9.54
CA LEU A 36 -11.73 0.75 8.41
C LEU A 36 -10.47 0.38 7.65
N SER A 37 -10.20 -0.92 7.51
CA SER A 37 -9.09 -1.45 6.71
C SER A 37 -9.65 -2.20 5.51
N VAL A 38 -9.28 -1.76 4.31
CA VAL A 38 -9.68 -2.36 3.04
C VAL A 38 -8.46 -2.92 2.33
N PRO A 39 -8.49 -4.18 1.88
CA PRO A 39 -7.37 -4.77 1.14
C PRO A 39 -7.22 -4.11 -0.23
N MET A 40 -5.97 -3.98 -0.66
CA MET A 40 -5.60 -3.53 -2.00
C MET A 40 -5.22 -4.77 -2.82
N ILE A 41 -6.11 -5.21 -3.71
CA ILE A 41 -5.99 -6.50 -4.43
C ILE A 41 -5.62 -6.26 -5.89
N LEU A 42 -4.53 -6.88 -6.35
CA LEU A 42 -4.12 -6.89 -7.75
C LEU A 42 -4.07 -8.35 -8.24
N ILE A 43 -4.91 -8.70 -9.22
CA ILE A 43 -4.94 -10.04 -9.86
C ILE A 43 -4.81 -11.14 -8.79
N ASP A 44 -5.74 -11.14 -7.83
CA ASP A 44 -5.86 -12.12 -6.73
C ASP A 44 -4.79 -12.06 -5.63
N LYS A 45 -3.91 -11.06 -5.63
CA LYS A 45 -2.93 -10.85 -4.56
C LYS A 45 -3.17 -9.56 -3.79
N VAL A 46 -3.23 -9.66 -2.46
CA VAL A 46 -3.19 -8.47 -1.59
C VAL A 46 -1.78 -7.86 -1.66
N ILE A 47 -1.67 -6.66 -2.20
CA ILE A 47 -0.41 -5.92 -2.34
C ILE A 47 -0.25 -4.83 -1.27
N GLY A 48 -1.30 -4.54 -0.52
CA GLY A 48 -1.33 -3.51 0.52
C GLY A 48 -2.68 -3.42 1.24
N VAL A 49 -2.81 -2.43 2.11
CA VAL A 49 -4.03 -2.15 2.87
C VAL A 49 -4.26 -0.65 2.90
N LEU A 50 -5.45 -0.21 2.49
CA LEU A 50 -5.92 1.16 2.68
C LEU A 50 -6.63 1.27 4.02
N ARG A 51 -6.26 2.25 4.84
CA ARG A 51 -6.87 2.48 6.16
C ARG A 51 -7.51 3.85 6.26
N LEU A 52 -8.70 3.89 6.82
CA LEU A 52 -9.36 5.11 7.28
C LEU A 52 -9.45 5.10 8.80
N TYR A 53 -9.21 6.26 9.39
CA TYR A 53 -9.26 6.47 10.84
C TYR A 53 -10.25 7.58 11.16
N THR A 54 -10.97 7.44 12.27
CA THR A 54 -11.83 8.50 12.81
C THR A 54 -11.55 8.71 14.29
N SER A 55 -11.74 9.94 14.76
CA SER A 55 -11.60 10.32 16.17
C SER A 55 -12.81 10.02 17.04
N GLU A 56 -13.86 9.46 16.44
CA GLU A 56 -15.10 9.08 17.11
C GLU A 56 -15.40 7.61 16.83
N THR A 57 -16.15 6.97 17.74
CA THR A 57 -16.66 5.61 17.53
C THR A 57 -17.60 5.64 16.34
N ARG A 58 -17.33 4.79 15.35
CA ARG A 58 -18.10 4.76 14.10
C ARG A 58 -18.25 3.34 13.61
N SER A 59 -19.46 3.04 13.16
CA SER A 59 -19.73 1.89 12.31
C SER A 59 -19.85 2.37 10.87
N PHE A 60 -19.03 1.84 9.97
CA PHE A 60 -19.08 2.15 8.54
C PHE A 60 -20.24 1.39 7.91
N SER A 61 -21.04 2.07 7.08
CA SER A 61 -22.11 1.43 6.33
C SER A 61 -21.55 0.58 5.17
N GLU A 62 -22.36 -0.33 4.64
CA GLU A 62 -21.97 -1.11 3.45
C GLU A 62 -21.63 -0.21 2.25
N ASP A 63 -22.35 0.90 2.06
CA ASP A 63 -22.10 1.87 0.99
C ASP A 63 -20.75 2.58 1.19
N GLU A 64 -20.41 2.95 2.43
CA GLU A 64 -19.11 3.55 2.76
C GLU A 64 -17.98 2.56 2.53
N VAL A 65 -18.16 1.31 2.94
CA VAL A 65 -17.18 0.23 2.69
C VAL A 65 -17.00 0.02 1.19
N ALA A 66 -18.09 -0.01 0.42
CA ALA A 66 -18.06 -0.16 -1.03
C ALA A 66 -17.34 1.02 -1.71
N PHE A 67 -17.59 2.24 -1.25
CA PHE A 67 -16.92 3.44 -1.75
C PHE A 67 -15.40 3.38 -1.52
N VAL A 68 -14.97 2.99 -0.31
CA VAL A 68 -13.55 2.87 0.02
C VAL A 68 -12.89 1.71 -0.73
N ARG A 69 -13.62 0.62 -0.98
CA ARG A 69 -13.19 -0.45 -1.89
C ARG A 69 -12.93 0.06 -3.30
N ALA A 70 -13.84 0.83 -3.88
CA ALA A 70 -13.64 1.40 -5.20
C ALA A 70 -12.38 2.31 -5.26
N ILE A 71 -12.13 3.09 -4.21
CA ILE A 71 -10.89 3.89 -4.10
C ILE A 71 -9.66 2.99 -3.98
N SER A 72 -9.74 1.93 -3.19
CA SER A 72 -8.67 0.93 -3.03
C SER A 72 -8.29 0.33 -4.38
N ASP A 73 -9.28 -0.07 -5.18
CA ASP A 73 -9.08 -0.68 -6.50
C ASP A 73 -8.40 0.29 -7.48
N LEU A 74 -8.81 1.56 -7.48
CA LEU A 74 -8.15 2.60 -8.27
C LEU A 74 -6.70 2.84 -7.78
N GLY A 75 -6.51 2.90 -6.46
CA GLY A 75 -5.19 3.08 -5.85
C GLY A 75 -4.22 1.97 -6.19
N VAL A 76 -4.68 0.72 -6.21
CA VAL A 76 -3.89 -0.46 -6.63
C VAL A 76 -3.34 -0.25 -8.04
N LEU A 77 -4.20 0.14 -8.99
CA LEU A 77 -3.80 0.31 -10.38
C LEU A 77 -2.75 1.42 -10.53
N VAL A 78 -2.95 2.55 -9.85
CA VAL A 78 -2.00 3.67 -9.87
C VAL A 78 -0.65 3.26 -9.28
N LEU A 79 -0.63 2.53 -8.17
CA LEU A 79 0.60 2.04 -7.55
C LEU A 79 1.31 1.01 -8.44
N ASP A 80 0.57 0.13 -9.08
CA ASP A 80 1.13 -0.85 -10.03
C ASP A 80 1.77 -0.16 -11.24
N HIS A 81 1.08 0.83 -11.82
CA HIS A 81 1.63 1.64 -12.91
C HIS A 81 2.87 2.43 -12.49
N ALA A 82 2.84 3.08 -11.32
CA ALA A 82 3.98 3.83 -10.81
C ALA A 82 5.19 2.92 -10.59
N ARG A 83 4.99 1.73 -10.02
CA ARG A 83 6.07 0.73 -9.84
C ARG A 83 6.66 0.28 -11.16
N LYS A 84 5.82 -0.10 -12.13
CA LYS A 84 6.28 -0.52 -13.46
C LYS A 84 7.07 0.59 -14.16
N TYR A 85 6.57 1.82 -14.08
CA TYR A 85 7.25 2.98 -14.64
C TYR A 85 8.61 3.25 -13.96
N SER A 86 8.66 3.20 -12.63
CA SER A 86 9.90 3.38 -11.87
C SER A 86 10.94 2.30 -12.19
N SER A 87 10.53 1.03 -12.33
CA SER A 87 11.42 -0.05 -12.76
C SER A 87 11.98 0.20 -14.15
N LEU A 88 11.12 0.52 -15.12
CA LEU A 88 11.55 0.81 -16.49
C LEU A 88 12.54 1.99 -16.54
N LYS A 89 12.28 3.04 -15.76
CA LYS A 89 13.19 4.19 -15.67
C LYS A 89 14.53 3.80 -15.04
N GLY A 90 14.52 3.00 -13.97
CA GLY A 90 15.74 2.51 -13.33
C GLY A 90 16.61 1.66 -14.26
N ASP A 91 15.99 0.79 -15.05
CA ASP A 91 16.68 -0.02 -16.05
C ASP A 91 17.31 0.85 -17.15
N HIS A 92 16.57 1.87 -17.62
CA HIS A 92 17.06 2.84 -18.58
C HIS A 92 18.26 3.63 -18.04
N ASP A 93 18.13 4.19 -16.83
CA ASP A 93 19.18 4.97 -16.17
C ASP A 93 20.45 4.11 -15.96
N SER A 94 20.29 2.83 -15.60
CA SER A 94 21.39 1.88 -15.42
C SER A 94 22.09 1.54 -16.73
N LEU A 95 21.34 1.39 -17.83
CA LEU A 95 21.91 1.15 -19.16
C LEU A 95 22.78 2.34 -19.59
N ILE A 96 22.30 3.56 -19.40
CA ILE A 96 23.04 4.79 -19.72
C ILE A 96 24.32 4.90 -18.89
N ALA A 97 24.23 4.67 -17.57
CA ALA A 97 25.40 4.70 -16.68
C ALA A 97 26.45 3.64 -17.07
N ASN A 98 26.01 2.42 -17.40
CA ASN A 98 26.92 1.35 -17.85
C ASN A 98 27.62 1.72 -19.17
N PHE A 99 26.89 2.25 -20.15
CA PHE A 99 27.49 2.68 -21.41
C PHE A 99 28.49 3.82 -21.22
N GLN A 100 28.16 4.84 -20.42
CA GLN A 100 29.09 5.93 -20.10
C GLN A 100 30.36 5.40 -19.43
N THR A 101 30.21 4.52 -18.45
CA THR A 101 31.35 3.87 -17.79
C THR A 101 32.20 3.11 -18.80
N TRP A 102 31.60 2.39 -19.76
CA TRP A 102 32.32 1.69 -20.82
C TRP A 102 33.09 2.64 -21.75
N PHE A 103 32.50 3.79 -22.12
CA PHE A 103 33.19 4.80 -22.93
C PHE A 103 34.33 5.48 -22.16
N ASP A 104 34.12 5.80 -20.88
CA ASP A 104 35.10 6.51 -20.04
C ASP A 104 36.28 5.61 -19.61
N THR A 105 36.06 4.30 -19.46
CA THR A 105 37.10 3.34 -19.03
C THR A 105 38.00 2.89 -20.20
N GLY A 106 37.70 3.34 -21.42
CA GLY A 106 38.50 3.07 -22.63
C GLY A 106 38.28 1.67 -23.18
N MET A 107 38.05 1.58 -24.49
CA MET A 107 37.84 0.32 -25.23
C MET A 107 38.91 -0.72 -24.90
N HIS A 108 38.57 -1.72 -24.09
CA HIS A 108 39.21 -3.03 -24.19
C HIS A 108 38.40 -3.84 -25.19
N ASP A 109 38.97 -3.97 -26.38
CA ASP A 109 38.59 -4.93 -27.39
C ASP A 109 38.61 -6.34 -26.75
N PRO A 110 37.48 -7.06 -26.66
CA PRO A 110 37.54 -8.47 -26.32
C PRO A 110 38.13 -9.21 -27.51
N GLN A 111 39.34 -9.76 -27.34
CA GLN A 111 39.87 -10.77 -28.27
C GLN A 111 38.93 -11.97 -28.38
#